data_AF-A0A382IX32-F1
#
_entry.id   AF-A0A382IX32-F1
#
_cell.length_a   1.000
_cell.length_b   1.000
_cell.length_c   1.000
_cell.angle_alpha   90.00
_cell.angle_beta   90.00
_cell.angle_gamma   90.00
#
_symmetry.space_group_name_H-M   'P 1'
#
loop_
_entity.id
_entity.type
_entity.pdbx_description
1 polymer ?
#
loop_
_entity_poly.entity_id
_entity_poly.type
_entity_poly.pdbx_seq_one_letter_code
_entity_poly.pdbx_strand_id
1 'polypeptide(L)'
;MTLNAINAASKIDSDIHVLVAGNKCESVSKEVAAVPLVKKVLQSESANYENYLAENLTPLIVKLAEKYTHIIASANTFGKNFMPRVAALLDTSQVSDIIKVNGPDTFVRPIYAGNAFATIKSNDKKKCITIRPTSFDPAP
;
A
#
# COMPACT_ATOMS: atom_id res chain seq x y z
N MET A 1 1.15 -4.88 -10.81
CA MET A 1 1.37 -4.87 -9.35
C MET A 1 0.62 -3.74 -8.66
N THR A 2 0.80 -2.48 -9.08
CA THR A 2 0.03 -1.35 -8.51
C THR A 2 -1.47 -1.49 -8.73
N LEU A 3 -1.89 -1.91 -9.93
CA LEU A 3 -3.30 -2.24 -10.22
C LEU A 3 -3.87 -3.31 -9.27
N ASN A 4 -3.08 -4.34 -8.96
CA ASN A 4 -3.47 -5.39 -8.01
C ASN A 4 -3.64 -4.83 -6.60
N ALA A 5 -2.78 -3.89 -6.19
CA ALA A 5 -2.90 -3.20 -4.91
C ALA A 5 -4.13 -2.29 -4.84
N ILE A 6 -4.46 -1.60 -5.94
CA ILE A 6 -5.68 -0.79 -6.05
C ILE A 6 -6.91 -1.69 -5.92
N ASN A 7 -6.95 -2.83 -6.61
CA ASN A 7 -8.05 -3.77 -6.48
C ASN A 7 -8.16 -4.33 -5.06
N ALA A 8 -7.03 -4.70 -4.43
CA ALA A 8 -7.02 -5.12 -3.02
C ALA A 8 -7.56 -4.03 -2.07
N ALA A 9 -7.18 -2.77 -2.30
CA ALA A 9 -7.67 -1.62 -1.53
C ALA A 9 -9.19 -1.43 -1.69
N SER A 10 -9.72 -1.68 -2.89
CA SER A 10 -11.17 -1.60 -3.16
C SER A 10 -12.00 -2.59 -2.34
N LYS A 11 -11.39 -3.69 -1.88
CA LYS A 11 -12.04 -4.67 -0.99
C LYS A 11 -12.13 -4.19 0.46
N ILE A 12 -11.40 -3.14 0.82
CA ILE A 12 -11.40 -2.52 2.15
C ILE A 12 -12.34 -1.31 2.14
N ASP A 13 -12.13 -0.39 1.20
CA ASP A 13 -12.92 0.83 1.04
C ASP A 13 -12.97 1.25 -0.44
N SER A 14 -14.04 1.95 -0.81
CA SER A 14 -14.22 2.55 -2.13
C SER A 14 -13.47 3.88 -2.31
N ASP A 15 -13.01 4.51 -1.22
CA ASP A 15 -12.29 5.79 -1.27
C ASP A 15 -10.77 5.59 -1.39
N ILE A 16 -10.31 5.29 -2.62
CA ILE A 16 -8.91 4.95 -2.88
C ILE A 16 -8.14 6.17 -3.40
N HIS A 17 -7.13 6.59 -2.65
CA HIS A 17 -6.17 7.59 -3.09
C HIS A 17 -4.81 6.93 -3.38
N VAL A 18 -4.19 7.28 -4.51
CA VAL A 18 -2.89 6.73 -4.92
C VAL A 18 -1.82 7.80 -4.85
N LEU A 19 -0.74 7.52 -4.13
CA LEU A 19 0.45 8.37 -4.08
C LEU A 19 1.43 7.97 -5.18
N VAL A 20 1.78 8.92 -6.04
CA VAL A 20 2.85 8.79 -7.03
C VAL A 20 3.98 9.71 -6.59
N ALA A 21 5.08 9.12 -6.15
CA ALA A 21 6.28 9.83 -5.70
C ALA A 21 7.50 9.38 -6.51
N GLY A 22 8.26 10.34 -7.03
CA GLY A 22 9.39 10.08 -7.93
C GLY A 22 9.85 11.36 -8.64
N ASN A 23 10.71 11.20 -9.64
CA ASN A 23 11.11 12.26 -10.56
C ASN A 23 10.31 12.12 -11.86
N LYS A 24 9.82 13.21 -12.47
CA LYS A 24 9.01 13.20 -13.71
C LYS A 24 7.81 12.25 -13.67
N CYS A 25 6.99 12.38 -12.64
CA CYS A 25 5.86 11.46 -12.36
C CYS A 25 4.56 11.79 -13.10
N GLU A 26 4.57 12.76 -14.00
CA GLU A 26 3.36 13.29 -14.62
C GLU A 26 2.64 12.27 -15.51
N SER A 27 3.39 11.49 -16.31
CA SER A 27 2.82 10.43 -17.16
C SER A 27 2.13 9.35 -16.35
N VAL A 28 2.82 8.84 -15.32
CA VAL A 28 2.31 7.79 -14.42
C VAL A 28 1.09 8.30 -13.65
N SER A 29 1.10 9.56 -13.21
CA SER A 29 -0.02 10.15 -12.48
C SER A 29 -1.29 10.20 -13.36
N LYS A 30 -1.15 10.48 -14.66
CA LYS A 30 -2.27 10.46 -15.62
C LYS A 30 -2.79 9.04 -15.86
N GLU A 31 -1.91 8.06 -16.02
CA GLU A 31 -2.31 6.64 -16.17
C GLU A 31 -3.05 6.12 -14.94
N VAL A 32 -2.55 6.43 -13.74
CA VAL A 32 -3.19 6.03 -12.49
C VAL A 32 -4.53 6.75 -12.30
N ALA A 33 -4.65 8.00 -12.72
CA ALA A 33 -5.91 8.75 -12.67
C ALA A 33 -6.97 8.18 -13.63
N ALA A 34 -6.56 7.47 -14.68
CA ALA A 34 -7.48 6.81 -15.60
C ALA A 34 -8.09 5.51 -15.04
N VAL A 35 -7.55 4.99 -13.92
CA VAL A 35 -8.06 3.78 -13.28
C VAL A 35 -9.39 4.10 -12.57
N PRO A 36 -10.52 3.45 -12.92
CA PRO A 36 -11.85 3.79 -12.41
C PRO A 36 -12.00 3.72 -10.88
N LEU A 37 -11.21 2.86 -10.22
CA LEU A 37 -11.23 2.68 -8.78
C LEU A 37 -10.50 3.80 -8.01
N VAL A 38 -9.68 4.61 -8.69
CA VAL A 38 -8.88 5.66 -8.05
C VAL A 38 -9.68 6.96 -8.00
N LYS A 39 -10.01 7.43 -6.79
CA LYS A 39 -10.71 8.70 -6.61
C LYS A 39 -9.80 9.91 -6.71
N LYS A 40 -8.56 9.77 -6.25
CA LYS A 40 -7.60 10.88 -6.20
C LYS A 40 -6.18 10.38 -6.38
N VAL A 41 -5.42 11.10 -7.21
CA VAL A 41 -3.99 10.90 -7.33
C VAL A 41 -3.26 12.02 -6.59
N LEU A 42 -2.37 11.64 -5.68
CA LEU A 42 -1.45 12.53 -5.01
C LEU A 42 -0.11 12.45 -5.70
N GLN A 43 0.31 13.52 -6.36
CA GLN A 43 1.61 13.60 -7.00
C GLN A 43 2.59 14.32 -6.08
N SER A 44 3.77 13.73 -5.87
CA SER A 44 4.86 14.33 -5.12
C SER A 44 6.16 14.17 -5.92
N GLU A 45 6.55 15.23 -6.61
CA GLU A 45 7.72 15.23 -7.47
C GLU A 45 8.93 15.84 -6.78
N SER A 46 10.05 15.10 -6.79
CA SER A 46 11.33 15.58 -6.29
C SER A 46 12.46 14.68 -6.79
N ALA A 47 13.62 15.26 -7.08
CA ALA A 47 14.84 14.50 -7.38
C ALA A 47 15.24 13.55 -6.24
N ASN A 48 14.86 13.87 -5.00
CA ASN A 48 15.13 13.03 -3.83
C ASN A 48 14.43 11.66 -3.87
N TYR A 49 13.38 11.50 -4.70
CA TYR A 49 12.64 10.25 -4.83
C TYR A 49 13.14 9.36 -5.97
N GLU A 50 14.13 9.81 -6.76
CA GLU A 50 14.62 9.10 -7.96
C GLU A 50 15.19 7.71 -7.66
N ASN A 51 15.85 7.57 -6.50
CA ASN A 51 16.46 6.32 -6.05
C ASN A 51 15.55 5.47 -5.16
N TYR A 52 14.28 5.84 -4.99
CA TYR A 52 13.32 5.08 -4.19
C TYR A 52 13.79 4.79 -2.74
N LEU A 53 14.61 5.69 -2.18
CA LEU A 53 15.18 5.52 -0.84
C LEU A 53 14.08 5.55 0.21
N ALA A 54 14.07 4.54 1.09
CA ALA A 54 13.09 4.43 2.15
C ALA A 54 13.15 5.64 3.10
N GLU A 55 14.33 6.19 3.34
CA GLU A 55 14.59 7.39 4.14
C GLU A 55 13.84 8.62 3.62
N ASN A 56 13.74 8.76 2.30
CA ASN A 56 13.12 9.92 1.67
C ASN A 56 11.60 9.73 1.53
N LEU A 57 11.17 8.52 1.18
CA LEU A 57 9.75 8.21 0.97
C LEU A 57 8.96 8.06 2.27
N THR A 58 9.58 7.51 3.30
CA THR A 58 8.90 7.23 4.56
C THR A 58 8.30 8.49 5.20
N PRO A 59 9.06 9.61 5.38
CA PRO A 59 8.50 10.84 5.95
C PRO A 59 7.31 11.40 5.17
N LEU A 60 7.34 11.30 3.83
CA LEU A 60 6.23 11.71 2.98
C LEU A 60 4.98 10.87 3.26
N ILE A 61 5.13 9.55 3.32
CA ILE A 61 4.02 8.62 3.59
C ILE A 61 3.46 8.82 5.00
N VAL A 62 4.33 8.96 6.01
CA VAL A 62 3.93 9.20 7.40
C VAL A 62 3.13 10.49 7.54
N LYS A 63 3.55 11.57 6.88
CA LYS A 63 2.81 12.84 6.87
C LYS A 63 1.43 12.71 6.22
N LEU A 64 1.34 11.98 5.11
CA LEU A 64 0.06 11.74 4.44
C LEU A 64 -0.85 10.81 5.24
N ALA A 65 -0.27 9.82 5.92
CA ALA A 65 -0.96 8.82 6.72
C ALA A 65 -1.82 9.40 7.85
N GLU A 66 -1.62 10.64 8.27
CA GLU A 66 -2.51 11.30 9.24
C GLU A 66 -3.97 11.37 8.78
N LYS A 67 -4.19 11.45 7.47
CA LYS A 67 -5.53 11.55 6.86
C LYS A 67 -6.12 10.21 6.44
N TYR A 68 -5.39 9.11 6.62
CA TYR A 68 -5.78 7.79 6.13
C TYR A 68 -5.80 6.75 7.25
N THR A 69 -6.71 5.80 7.12
CA THR A 69 -6.83 4.65 8.03
C THR A 69 -6.06 3.44 7.53
N HIS A 70 -5.88 3.29 6.21
CA HIS A 70 -5.19 2.17 5.59
C HIS A 70 -4.08 2.67 4.68
N ILE A 71 -2.89 2.08 4.81
CA ILE A 71 -1.72 2.39 4.00
C ILE A 71 -1.28 1.07 3.36
N ILE A 72 -1.40 0.98 2.05
CA ILE A 72 -1.29 -0.27 1.32
C ILE A 72 -0.20 -0.14 0.27
N ALA A 73 0.71 -1.12 0.22
CA ALA A 73 1.68 -1.26 -0.86
C ALA A 73 1.78 -2.69 -1.37
N SER A 74 2.38 -2.88 -2.55
CA SER A 74 2.72 -4.21 -3.04
C SER A 74 3.85 -4.84 -2.24
N ALA A 75 3.77 -6.14 -1.96
CA ALA A 75 4.81 -6.91 -1.25
C ALA A 75 6.03 -7.26 -2.13
N ASN A 76 6.49 -6.30 -2.95
CA ASN A 76 7.71 -6.40 -3.76
C ASN A 76 8.92 -5.81 -3.01
N THR A 77 10.11 -5.82 -3.62
CA THR A 77 11.34 -5.26 -3.02
C THR A 77 11.15 -3.82 -2.56
N PHE A 78 10.37 -3.03 -3.30
CA PHE A 78 10.07 -1.64 -2.95
C PHE A 78 9.17 -1.54 -1.71
N GLY A 79 7.97 -2.14 -1.73
CA GLY A 79 7.04 -2.07 -0.60
C GLY A 79 7.54 -2.75 0.66
N LYS A 80 8.30 -3.84 0.55
CA LYS A 80 8.95 -4.50 1.69
C LYS A 80 10.07 -3.66 2.31
N ASN A 81 10.69 -2.76 1.54
CA ASN A 81 11.78 -1.92 2.03
C ASN A 81 11.25 -0.79 2.94
N PHE A 82 10.26 -0.01 2.50
CA PHE A 82 9.80 1.16 3.26
C PHE A 82 8.63 0.89 4.21
N MET A 83 7.74 -0.07 3.91
CA MET A 83 6.50 -0.23 4.69
C MET A 83 6.74 -0.61 6.17
N PRO A 84 7.69 -1.49 6.52
CA PRO A 84 8.00 -1.75 7.93
C PRO A 84 8.45 -0.49 8.67
N ARG A 85 9.21 0.39 7.99
CA ARG A 85 9.66 1.67 8.55
C ARG A 85 8.52 2.64 8.77
N VAL A 86 7.59 2.73 7.81
CA VAL A 86 6.35 3.51 7.95
C VAL A 86 5.52 3.01 9.12
N ALA A 87 5.34 1.69 9.25
CA ALA A 87 4.58 1.08 10.33
C ALA A 87 5.21 1.37 11.71
N ALA A 88 6.54 1.26 11.83
CA ALA A 88 7.26 1.58 13.05
C ALA A 88 7.10 3.06 13.46
N LEU A 89 7.18 4.01 12.52
CA LEU A 89 7.00 5.43 12.82
C LEU A 89 5.55 5.82 13.15
N LEU A 90 4.58 5.04 12.68
CA LEU A 90 3.17 5.22 12.98
C LEU A 90 2.71 4.43 14.22
N ASP A 91 3.63 3.74 14.90
CA ASP A 91 3.36 2.90 16.07
C ASP A 91 2.24 1.87 15.81
N THR A 92 2.34 1.16 14.68
CA THR A 92 1.39 0.12 14.25
C THR A 92 2.11 -1.13 13.77
N SER A 93 1.45 -2.28 13.95
CA SER A 93 1.91 -3.56 13.42
C SER A 93 1.60 -3.68 11.93
N GLN A 94 2.64 -3.85 11.12
CA GLN A 94 2.47 -4.12 9.70
C GLN A 94 1.88 -5.53 9.45
N VAL A 95 0.84 -5.61 8.63
CA VAL A 95 0.32 -6.88 8.11
C VAL A 95 0.94 -7.17 6.75
N SER A 96 1.86 -8.13 6.70
CA SER A 96 2.67 -8.37 5.50
C SER A 96 2.15 -9.47 4.59
N ASP A 97 2.30 -9.27 3.28
CA ASP A 97 2.06 -10.25 2.24
C ASP A 97 0.65 -10.88 2.27
N ILE A 98 -0.37 -10.04 2.42
CA ILE A 98 -1.77 -10.49 2.49
C ILE A 98 -2.21 -11.05 1.14
N ILE A 99 -3.04 -12.09 1.19
CA ILE A 99 -3.58 -12.77 0.01
C ILE A 99 -5.10 -12.61 -0.11
N LYS A 100 -5.75 -12.21 0.98
CA LYS A 100 -7.20 -12.00 1.03
C LYS A 100 -7.55 -10.94 2.06
N VAL A 101 -8.55 -10.14 1.74
CA VAL A 101 -9.20 -9.19 2.65
C VAL A 101 -10.57 -9.79 3.01
N ASN A 102 -10.79 -10.10 4.29
CA ASN A 102 -12.10 -10.57 4.78
C ASN A 102 -12.96 -9.43 5.34
N GLY A 103 -12.33 -8.31 5.70
CA GLY A 103 -13.00 -7.11 6.16
C GLY A 103 -12.00 -5.97 6.32
N PRO A 104 -12.45 -4.77 6.76
CA PRO A 104 -11.60 -3.59 6.87
C PRO A 104 -10.42 -3.76 7.83
N ASP A 105 -10.56 -4.60 8.85
CA ASP A 105 -9.54 -4.86 9.87
C ASP A 105 -9.03 -6.30 9.88
N THR A 106 -9.53 -7.15 8.97
CA THR A 106 -9.33 -8.60 9.00
C THR A 106 -8.75 -9.10 7.68
N PHE A 107 -7.53 -9.64 7.75
CA PHE A 107 -6.73 -10.04 6.59
C PHE A 107 -6.25 -11.47 6.72
N VAL A 108 -6.02 -12.14 5.59
CA VAL A 108 -5.42 -13.47 5.56
C VAL A 108 -4.04 -13.37 4.92
N ARG A 109 -3.03 -13.94 5.58
CA ARG A 109 -1.67 -14.06 5.05
C ARG A 109 -1.15 -15.49 5.15
N PRO A 110 -0.34 -15.93 4.19
CA PRO A 110 0.36 -17.21 4.27
C PRO A 110 1.49 -17.13 5.30
N ILE A 111 1.66 -18.22 6.04
CA ILE A 111 2.75 -18.48 6.97
C ILE A 111 3.37 -19.85 6.64
N TYR A 112 4.55 -20.14 7.20
CA TYR A 112 5.28 -21.39 6.92
C TYR A 112 5.45 -21.67 5.42
N ALA A 113 5.99 -20.69 4.67
CA ALA A 113 6.19 -20.77 3.22
C ALA A 113 4.90 -21.07 2.39
N GLY A 114 3.72 -20.75 2.93
CA GLY A 114 2.44 -20.99 2.25
C GLY A 114 1.74 -22.28 2.65
N ASN A 115 2.30 -23.05 3.60
CA ASN A 115 1.68 -24.29 4.09
C ASN A 115 0.54 -24.05 5.08
N ALA A 116 0.44 -22.86 5.67
CA ALA A 116 -0.67 -22.49 6.54
C ALA A 116 -1.10 -21.05 6.28
N PHE A 117 -2.37 -20.76 6.58
CA PHE A 117 -2.97 -19.44 6.39
C PHE A 117 -3.40 -18.87 7.74
N ALA A 118 -2.85 -17.71 8.09
CA ALA A 118 -3.19 -16.99 9.30
C ALA A 118 -4.22 -15.91 8.99
N THR A 119 -5.34 -15.91 9.73
CA THR A 119 -6.28 -14.80 9.73
C THR A 119 -5.89 -13.85 10.85
N ILE A 120 -5.55 -12.61 10.49
CA ILE A 120 -5.08 -11.58 11.40
C ILE A 120 -6.13 -10.48 11.46
N LYS A 121 -6.55 -10.13 12.68
CA LYS A 121 -7.37 -8.96 12.95
C LYS A 121 -6.48 -7.87 13.56
N SER A 122 -6.38 -6.72 12.91
CA SER A 122 -5.61 -5.58 13.40
C SER A 122 -6.51 -4.62 14.17
N ASN A 123 -6.20 -4.41 15.45
CA ASN A 123 -6.90 -3.46 16.31
C ASN A 123 -6.28 -2.05 16.28
N ASP A 124 -5.23 -1.85 15.47
CA ASP A 124 -4.53 -0.58 15.38
C ASP A 124 -5.42 0.48 14.71
N LYS A 125 -5.24 1.76 15.08
CA LYS A 125 -6.00 2.86 14.45
C LYS A 125 -5.71 2.95 12.95
N LYS A 126 -4.43 2.83 12.58
CA LYS A 126 -3.95 2.79 11.20
C LYS A 126 -3.49 1.39 10.86
N LYS A 127 -3.73 0.94 9.63
CA LYS A 127 -3.34 -0.40 9.16
C LYS A 127 -2.30 -0.24 8.06
N CYS A 128 -1.06 -0.60 8.37
CA CYS A 128 0.01 -0.70 7.38
C CYS A 128 0.03 -2.10 6.78
N ILE A 129 -0.24 -2.22 5.48
CA ILE A 129 -0.49 -3.50 4.82
C ILE A 129 0.39 -3.63 3.58
N THR A 130 0.95 -4.82 3.37
CA THR A 130 1.47 -5.19 2.05
C THR A 130 0.67 -6.31 1.43
N ILE A 131 0.34 -6.18 0.14
CA ILE A 131 -0.48 -7.13 -0.61
C ILE A 131 0.42 -8.01 -1.48
N ARG A 132 0.13 -9.31 -1.51
CA ARG A 132 0.77 -10.23 -2.45
C ARG A 132 0.20 -9.95 -3.84
N PRO A 133 0.99 -9.43 -4.80
CA PRO A 133 0.42 -8.96 -6.06
C PRO A 133 -0.22 -10.06 -6.91
N THR A 134 0.22 -11.31 -6.78
CA THR A 134 -0.33 -12.47 -7.50
C THR A 134 -1.64 -12.98 -6.93
N SER A 135 -2.08 -12.51 -5.76
CA SER A 135 -3.31 -12.98 -5.11
C SER A 135 -4.52 -12.10 -5.37
N PHE A 136 -4.32 -10.97 -6.07
CA PHE A 136 -5.39 -10.05 -6.44
C PHE A 136 -5.29 -9.78 -7.94
N ASP A 137 -6.43 -9.75 -8.63
CA ASP A 137 -6.49 -9.35 -10.03
C ASP A 137 -6.11 -7.87 -10.18
N PRO A 138 -5.56 -7.44 -11.32
CA PRO A 138 -5.35 -6.02 -11.59
C PRO A 138 -6.69 -5.27 -11.57
N ALA A 139 -6.69 -4.03 -11.07
CA ALA A 139 -7.80 -3.12 -11.22
C ALA A 139 -8.18 -2.97 -12.72
N PRO A 140 -9.49 -2.90 -13.03
CA PRO A 140 -10.01 -2.76 -14.38
C PRO A 140 -9.67 -1.40 -15.00
#